data_AF-A0A7Z9H4U8-F1
#
_entry.id   AF-A0A7Z9H4U8-F1
#
_cell.length_a   1.000
_cell.length_b   1.000
_cell.length_c   1.000
_cell.angle_alpha   90.00
_cell.angle_beta   90.00
_cell.angle_gamma   90.00
#
_symmetry.space_group_name_H-M   'P 1'
#
loop_
_entity.id
_entity.type
_entity.pdbx_description
1 polymer ?
#
loop_
_entity_poly.entity_id
_entity_poly.type
_entity_poly.pdbx_seq_one_letter_code
_entity_poly.pdbx_strand_id
1 'polypeptide(L)'
;MTTVTRGTEDPRTMDLDAIISAARDFGERHGITQAAEQYASHFWNGTRDLPTLHFDDVSGIPFLHEIKGVEEYQHRARIRANDGDLFATVTPPAEGFEEYCKNQLGLGSPEHLFAPPPSGKVAVADGCMTGAAFDRIVEYARNSGGLLIEPYMGIESVWQLASSVSEAAGVPVEVVAPFPEVMWAANDKVLLTELVALTAGSENIVELNATCQIEEMVDHLQRLSKQFQRVAIKRPRCASAMGNALFTSAEIQSLSREEVIAKVTETLEEMEWPEGEKVLACAWEEADHSPSTQWWIPPKGMGAPRIDGIYEQLLHGDECIFLGSRPSTLPDV
;
A
#
# COMPACT_ATOMS: atom_id res chain seq x y z
N MET A 1 -41.75 26.13 17.65
CA MET A 1 -41.80 25.08 16.62
C MET A 1 -41.67 25.77 15.28
N THR A 2 -40.44 25.89 14.79
CA THR A 2 -40.16 26.44 13.47
C THR A 2 -39.34 25.38 12.77
N THR A 3 -40.02 24.57 11.98
CA THR A 3 -39.44 23.48 11.21
C THR A 3 -38.66 24.11 10.07
N VAL A 4 -37.33 24.13 10.18
CA VAL A 4 -36.45 24.40 9.05
C VAL A 4 -36.46 23.13 8.20
N THR A 5 -37.21 23.16 7.11
CA THR A 5 -37.06 22.22 6.01
C THR A 5 -35.63 22.34 5.47
N ARG A 6 -34.78 21.37 5.82
CA ARG A 6 -33.53 21.13 5.10
C ARG A 6 -33.90 20.80 3.66
N GLY A 7 -33.40 21.62 2.73
CA GLY A 7 -33.47 21.33 1.31
C GLY A 7 -32.87 19.95 1.05
N THR A 8 -33.59 19.17 0.26
CA THR A 8 -33.12 17.97 -0.41
C THR A 8 -32.19 18.38 -1.55
N GLU A 9 -31.02 18.92 -1.22
CA GLU A 9 -29.92 18.97 -2.17
C GLU A 9 -29.28 17.58 -2.18
N ASP A 10 -29.33 16.95 -3.36
CA ASP A 10 -28.63 15.72 -3.70
C ASP A 10 -27.14 15.86 -3.30
N PRO A 11 -26.58 14.97 -2.46
CA PRO A 11 -25.21 15.10 -1.99
C PRO A 11 -24.23 14.95 -3.16
N ARG A 12 -23.79 16.10 -3.70
CA ARG A 12 -22.62 16.29 -4.57
C ARG A 12 -22.53 15.26 -5.70
N THR A 13 -23.21 15.51 -6.83
CA THR A 13 -22.76 14.95 -8.11
C THR A 13 -21.35 15.46 -8.37
N MET A 14 -20.35 14.65 -8.02
CA MET A 14 -18.96 14.94 -8.33
C MET A 14 -18.83 15.00 -9.86
N ASP A 15 -18.23 16.07 -10.37
CA ASP A 15 -17.95 16.21 -11.79
C ASP A 15 -16.85 15.20 -12.18
N LEU A 16 -17.27 14.08 -12.77
CA LEU A 16 -16.36 13.00 -13.18
C LEU A 16 -15.32 13.48 -14.19
N ASP A 17 -15.68 14.40 -15.08
CA ASP A 17 -14.74 14.93 -16.07
C ASP A 17 -13.68 15.79 -15.39
N ALA A 18 -14.07 16.59 -14.40
CA ALA A 18 -13.13 17.35 -13.57
C ALA A 18 -12.19 16.43 -12.77
N ILE A 19 -12.70 15.35 -12.17
CA ILE A 19 -11.88 14.36 -11.44
C ILE A 19 -10.87 13.69 -12.38
N ILE A 20 -11.33 13.26 -13.55
CA ILE A 20 -10.46 12.61 -14.55
C ILE A 20 -9.38 13.58 -15.02
N SER A 21 -9.72 14.85 -15.24
CA SER A 21 -8.75 15.89 -15.60
C SER A 21 -7.73 16.10 -14.47
N ALA A 22 -8.19 16.25 -13.24
CA ALA A 22 -7.32 16.48 -12.08
C ALA A 22 -6.36 15.30 -11.83
N ALA A 23 -6.85 14.06 -11.95
CA ALA A 23 -6.03 12.86 -11.83
C ALA A 23 -4.98 12.76 -12.95
N ARG A 24 -5.32 13.20 -14.18
CA ARG A 24 -4.37 13.26 -15.30
C ARG A 24 -3.28 14.29 -15.04
N ASP A 25 -3.66 15.51 -14.66
CA ASP A 25 -2.71 16.59 -14.36
C ASP A 25 -1.78 16.21 -13.20
N PHE A 26 -2.30 15.53 -12.19
CA PHE A 26 -1.52 14.94 -11.11
C PHE A 26 -0.52 13.90 -11.64
N GLY A 27 -0.98 12.97 -12.48
CA GLY A 27 -0.13 11.94 -13.08
C GLY A 27 0.99 12.51 -13.95
N GLU A 28 0.72 13.56 -14.71
CA GLU A 28 1.73 14.27 -15.51
C GLU A 28 2.74 15.02 -14.64
N ARG A 29 2.26 15.76 -13.63
CA ARG A 29 3.11 16.54 -12.70
C ARG A 29 4.11 15.66 -11.95
N HIS A 30 3.68 14.47 -11.55
CA HIS A 30 4.48 13.53 -10.78
C HIS A 30 5.15 12.43 -11.63
N GLY A 31 5.13 12.56 -12.96
CA GLY A 31 5.85 11.66 -13.87
C GLY A 31 5.24 10.25 -14.02
N ILE A 32 4.09 9.98 -13.42
CA ILE A 32 3.40 8.68 -13.46
C ILE A 32 3.05 8.30 -14.91
N THR A 33 2.56 9.26 -15.70
CA THR A 33 2.18 9.02 -17.10
C THR A 33 3.38 8.60 -17.95
N GLN A 34 4.53 9.23 -17.74
CA GLN A 34 5.75 8.90 -18.47
C GLN A 34 6.27 7.51 -18.08
N ALA A 35 6.24 7.19 -16.79
CA ALA A 35 6.75 5.92 -16.30
C ALA A 35 5.91 4.72 -16.76
N ALA A 36 4.61 4.90 -16.95
CA ALA A 36 3.71 3.85 -17.45
C ALA A 36 4.19 3.24 -18.80
N GLU A 37 4.88 4.02 -19.64
CA GLU A 37 5.41 3.54 -20.93
C GLU A 37 6.47 2.44 -20.75
N GLN A 38 7.28 2.51 -19.68
CA GLN A 38 8.34 1.54 -19.39
C GLN A 38 7.78 0.14 -19.10
N TYR A 39 6.57 0.07 -18.56
CA TYR A 39 5.96 -1.16 -18.07
C TYR A 39 4.86 -1.69 -19.00
N ALA A 40 4.51 -0.93 -20.05
CA ALA A 40 3.37 -1.20 -20.93
C ALA A 40 3.40 -2.58 -21.60
N SER A 41 4.60 -3.10 -21.93
CA SER A 41 4.75 -4.42 -22.58
C SER A 41 4.40 -5.59 -21.68
N HIS A 42 4.42 -5.40 -20.36
CA HIS A 42 4.13 -6.42 -19.35
C HIS A 42 2.87 -6.10 -18.56
N PHE A 43 2.11 -5.06 -18.90
CA PHE A 43 0.90 -4.72 -18.17
C PHE A 43 -0.25 -5.67 -18.52
N TRP A 44 -0.85 -6.31 -17.51
CA TRP A 44 -2.04 -7.11 -17.74
C TRP A 44 -3.27 -6.23 -17.97
N ASN A 45 -3.91 -6.39 -19.13
CA ASN A 45 -5.05 -5.58 -19.55
C ASN A 45 -6.41 -6.28 -19.37
N GLY A 46 -6.45 -7.46 -18.75
CA GLY A 46 -7.69 -8.21 -18.52
C GLY A 46 -8.05 -9.25 -19.58
N THR A 47 -7.26 -9.38 -20.65
CA THR A 47 -7.68 -10.19 -21.82
C THR A 47 -7.12 -11.60 -21.87
N ARG A 48 -6.13 -11.93 -21.04
CA ARG A 48 -5.47 -13.24 -21.03
C ARG A 48 -5.79 -14.02 -19.77
N ASP A 49 -6.18 -15.27 -19.99
CA ASP A 49 -6.30 -16.31 -18.98
C ASP A 49 -5.08 -17.23 -19.14
N LEU A 50 -4.08 -17.04 -18.29
CA LEU A 50 -2.83 -17.79 -18.27
C LEU A 50 -2.62 -18.26 -16.82
N PRO A 51 -1.87 -19.35 -16.60
CA PRO A 51 -1.54 -19.73 -15.24
C PRO A 51 -0.72 -18.64 -14.56
N THR A 52 -0.83 -18.56 -13.23
CA THR A 52 -0.35 -17.41 -12.46
C THR A 52 0.73 -17.81 -11.47
N LEU A 53 1.77 -16.97 -11.36
CA LEU A 53 2.73 -16.98 -10.27
C LEU A 53 2.30 -15.96 -9.22
N HIS A 54 1.99 -16.46 -8.03
CA HIS A 54 1.60 -15.64 -6.87
C HIS A 54 2.75 -15.49 -5.88
N PHE A 55 2.98 -14.29 -5.36
CA PHE A 55 3.86 -14.09 -4.21
C PHE A 55 3.53 -12.79 -3.48
N ASP A 56 3.87 -12.72 -2.19
CA ASP A 56 3.87 -11.45 -1.47
C ASP A 56 5.31 -10.97 -1.28
N ASP A 57 5.74 -10.04 -2.13
CA ASP A 57 6.97 -9.30 -1.90
C ASP A 57 6.63 -8.02 -1.13
N VAL A 58 7.17 -7.91 0.09
CA VAL A 58 6.97 -6.76 0.98
C VAL A 58 8.26 -5.97 1.21
N SER A 59 9.32 -6.25 0.43
CA SER A 59 10.62 -5.58 0.54
C SER A 59 10.55 -4.08 0.25
N GLY A 60 9.53 -3.64 -0.50
CA GLY A 60 9.26 -2.24 -0.76
C GLY A 60 8.69 -1.46 0.44
N ILE A 61 8.33 -2.11 1.54
CA ILE A 61 7.77 -1.44 2.73
C ILE A 61 8.90 -1.14 3.71
N PRO A 62 9.21 0.14 4.00
CA PRO A 62 10.24 0.50 4.97
C PRO A 62 9.96 -0.11 6.36
N PHE A 63 11.04 -0.50 7.05
CA PHE A 63 11.06 -1.13 8.38
C PHE A 63 10.38 -2.48 8.53
N LEU A 64 9.57 -2.92 7.57
CA LEU A 64 8.82 -4.16 7.71
C LEU A 64 9.74 -5.38 7.82
N HIS A 65 10.92 -5.33 7.20
CA HIS A 65 11.94 -6.38 7.24
C HIS A 65 12.52 -6.64 8.64
N GLU A 66 12.34 -5.71 9.59
CA GLU A 66 12.79 -5.85 10.98
C GLU A 66 11.77 -6.57 11.86
N ILE A 67 10.53 -6.66 11.40
CA ILE A 67 9.45 -7.32 12.14
C ILE A 67 9.69 -8.83 12.09
N LYS A 68 9.88 -9.43 13.27
CA LYS A 68 10.05 -10.87 13.40
C LYS A 68 8.85 -11.63 12.83
N GLY A 69 9.11 -12.56 11.89
CA GLY A 69 8.09 -13.40 11.28
C GLY A 69 7.37 -12.76 10.09
N VAL A 70 7.80 -11.56 9.65
CA VAL A 70 7.29 -10.93 8.42
C VAL A 70 7.46 -11.83 7.20
N GLU A 71 8.50 -12.66 7.16
CA GLU A 71 8.75 -13.63 6.10
C GLU A 71 7.59 -14.62 5.92
N GLU A 72 6.81 -14.88 6.96
CA GLU A 72 5.66 -15.78 6.90
C GLU A 72 4.42 -15.14 6.24
N TYR A 73 4.39 -13.81 6.07
CA TYR A 73 3.28 -13.14 5.38
C TYR A 73 3.19 -13.56 3.91
N GLN A 74 4.28 -14.09 3.36
CA GLN A 74 4.40 -14.60 1.99
C GLN A 74 3.46 -15.76 1.72
N HIS A 75 3.12 -16.55 2.75
CA HIS A 75 2.16 -17.65 2.62
C HIS A 75 0.73 -17.18 2.36
N ARG A 76 0.43 -15.87 2.46
CA ARG A 76 -0.87 -15.34 1.99
C ARG A 76 -1.00 -15.43 0.47
N ALA A 77 0.09 -15.49 -0.29
CA ALA A 77 0.02 -15.74 -1.73
C ALA A 77 -0.65 -17.08 -2.06
N ARG A 78 -0.44 -18.10 -1.21
CA ARG A 78 -1.05 -19.41 -1.36
C ARG A 78 -2.58 -19.36 -1.37
N ILE A 79 -3.21 -18.42 -0.67
CA ILE A 79 -4.68 -18.34 -0.58
C ILE A 79 -5.31 -17.77 -1.86
N ARG A 80 -4.50 -17.15 -2.74
CA ARG A 80 -4.93 -16.62 -4.05
C ARG A 80 -4.68 -17.62 -5.19
N ALA A 81 -3.73 -18.53 -5.00
CA ALA A 81 -3.34 -19.53 -6.00
C ALA A 81 -4.33 -20.71 -6.09
N ASN A 82 -4.62 -21.12 -7.32
CA ASN A 82 -5.51 -22.24 -7.65
C ASN A 82 -4.75 -23.46 -8.21
N ASP A 83 -5.48 -24.53 -8.57
CA ASP A 83 -4.90 -25.65 -9.31
C ASP A 83 -4.26 -25.16 -10.62
N GLY A 84 -3.00 -25.53 -10.85
CA GLY A 84 -2.25 -25.07 -12.02
C GLY A 84 -1.64 -23.67 -11.88
N ASP A 85 -1.64 -23.09 -10.68
CA ASP A 85 -0.82 -21.92 -10.38
C ASP A 85 0.50 -22.31 -9.69
N LEU A 86 1.42 -21.36 -9.67
CA LEU A 86 2.61 -21.38 -8.83
C LEU A 86 2.42 -20.39 -7.68
N PHE A 87 2.98 -20.68 -6.52
CA PHE A 87 3.20 -19.65 -5.50
C PHE A 87 4.63 -19.73 -4.96
N ALA A 88 5.24 -18.57 -4.70
CA ALA A 88 6.62 -18.49 -4.25
C ALA A 88 6.75 -17.88 -2.86
N THR A 89 7.62 -18.46 -2.04
CA THR A 89 7.99 -17.95 -0.71
C THR A 89 9.46 -18.22 -0.42
N VAL A 90 10.02 -17.52 0.56
CA VAL A 90 11.39 -17.72 1.06
C VAL A 90 11.44 -18.64 2.27
N THR A 91 10.29 -19.01 2.84
CA THR A 91 10.17 -19.95 3.97
C THR A 91 9.33 -21.16 3.56
N PRO A 92 9.59 -22.35 4.11
CA PRO A 92 8.67 -23.47 3.96
C PRO A 92 7.33 -23.18 4.66
N PRO A 93 6.20 -23.71 4.16
CA PRO A 93 4.93 -23.60 4.85
C PRO A 93 4.96 -24.33 6.19
N ALA A 94 4.17 -23.84 7.15
CA ALA A 94 3.97 -24.53 8.42
C ALA A 94 3.40 -25.94 8.20
N GLU A 95 3.72 -26.87 9.10
CA GLU A 95 3.20 -28.24 9.02
C GLU A 95 1.66 -28.24 9.01
N GLY A 96 1.08 -28.99 8.07
CA GLY A 96 -0.37 -29.08 7.89
C GLY A 96 -1.02 -27.89 7.17
N PHE A 97 -0.29 -26.81 6.88
CA PHE A 97 -0.86 -25.61 6.21
C PHE A 97 -1.40 -25.93 4.81
N GLU A 98 -0.61 -26.60 3.97
CA GLU A 98 -1.05 -27.00 2.62
C GLU A 98 -2.22 -27.98 2.66
N GLU A 99 -2.21 -28.92 3.61
CA GLU A 99 -3.32 -29.86 3.79
C GLU A 99 -4.60 -29.14 4.21
N TYR A 100 -4.49 -28.15 5.10
CA TYR A 100 -5.61 -27.31 5.50
C TYR A 100 -6.16 -26.50 4.31
N CYS A 101 -5.31 -25.79 3.55
CA CYS A 101 -5.72 -25.03 2.37
C CYS A 101 -6.40 -25.92 1.34
N LYS A 102 -5.87 -27.12 1.09
CA LYS A 102 -6.44 -28.06 0.12
C LYS A 102 -7.74 -28.70 0.61
N ASN A 103 -7.70 -29.35 1.77
CA ASN A 103 -8.75 -30.28 2.20
C ASN A 103 -9.86 -29.59 3.00
N GLN A 104 -9.53 -28.53 3.75
CA GLN A 104 -10.50 -27.81 4.58
C GLN A 104 -11.07 -26.58 3.88
N LEU A 105 -10.21 -25.79 3.23
CA LEU A 105 -10.65 -24.59 2.51
C LEU A 105 -11.00 -24.83 1.03
N GLY A 106 -10.60 -25.97 0.45
CA GLY A 106 -10.91 -26.31 -0.94
C GLY A 106 -10.15 -25.46 -1.96
N LEU A 107 -8.99 -24.90 -1.60
CA LEU A 107 -8.21 -23.96 -2.42
C LEU A 107 -7.22 -24.66 -3.38
N GLY A 108 -7.56 -25.85 -3.87
CA GLY A 108 -6.71 -26.60 -4.81
C GLY A 108 -5.33 -27.00 -4.26
N SER A 109 -4.39 -27.24 -5.16
CA SER A 109 -3.02 -27.71 -4.93
C SER A 109 -2.04 -27.06 -5.92
N PRO A 110 -1.82 -25.73 -5.85
CA PRO A 110 -0.78 -25.05 -6.62
C PRO A 110 0.61 -25.60 -6.27
N GLU A 111 1.56 -25.41 -7.17
CA GLU A 111 2.95 -25.78 -6.93
C GLU A 111 3.66 -24.72 -6.08
N HIS A 112 4.30 -25.17 -5.01
CA HIS A 112 5.11 -24.32 -4.16
C HIS A 112 6.54 -24.19 -4.72
N LEU A 113 6.99 -22.96 -4.89
CA LEU A 113 8.36 -22.62 -5.23
C LEU A 113 9.08 -22.01 -4.02
N PHE A 114 10.21 -22.63 -3.65
CA PHE A 114 11.12 -22.03 -2.68
C PHE A 114 12.07 -21.07 -3.40
N ALA A 115 11.94 -19.78 -3.12
CA ALA A 115 12.64 -18.71 -3.83
C ALA A 115 13.47 -17.85 -2.85
N PRO A 116 14.56 -18.39 -2.28
CA PRO A 116 15.39 -17.65 -1.33
C PRO A 116 16.18 -16.55 -2.07
N PRO A 117 16.03 -15.27 -1.70
CA PRO A 117 16.74 -14.19 -2.36
C PRO A 117 18.23 -14.15 -2.00
N PRO A 118 19.07 -13.58 -2.88
CA PRO A 118 20.49 -13.34 -2.58
C PRO A 118 20.69 -12.43 -1.35
N SER A 119 19.76 -11.51 -1.11
CA SER A 119 19.79 -10.57 0.02
C SER A 119 18.37 -10.17 0.43
N GLY A 120 18.16 -9.93 1.73
CA GLY A 120 16.88 -9.47 2.29
C GLY A 120 15.86 -10.59 2.46
N LYS A 121 15.31 -10.78 3.66
CA LYS A 121 14.44 -11.93 3.98
C LYS A 121 13.02 -11.86 3.40
N VAL A 122 12.70 -10.81 2.63
CA VAL A 122 11.34 -10.58 2.12
C VAL A 122 11.29 -10.22 0.63
N ALA A 123 12.44 -10.21 -0.05
CA ALA A 123 12.57 -9.88 -1.46
C ALA A 123 12.25 -11.09 -2.35
N VAL A 124 10.99 -11.56 -2.32
CA VAL A 124 10.58 -12.78 -3.03
C VAL A 124 10.80 -12.66 -4.54
N ALA A 125 10.55 -11.48 -5.13
CA ALA A 125 10.77 -11.26 -6.57
C ALA A 125 12.24 -11.48 -6.96
N ASP A 126 13.18 -11.02 -6.13
CA ASP A 126 14.62 -11.23 -6.34
C ASP A 126 14.99 -12.71 -6.21
N GLY A 127 14.40 -13.41 -5.25
CA GLY A 127 14.53 -14.86 -5.12
C GLY A 127 14.04 -15.61 -6.36
N CYS A 128 12.90 -15.19 -6.91
CA CYS A 128 12.32 -15.74 -8.14
C CYS A 128 13.15 -15.46 -9.39
N MET A 129 14.06 -14.47 -9.37
CA MET A 129 14.99 -14.18 -10.47
C MET A 129 16.28 -14.99 -10.44
N THR A 130 16.45 -15.91 -9.48
CA THR A 130 17.70 -16.68 -9.33
C THR A 130 17.50 -18.19 -9.15
N GLY A 131 18.54 -18.95 -9.49
CA GLY A 131 18.64 -20.38 -9.19
C GLY A 131 17.50 -21.24 -9.71
N ALA A 132 17.17 -22.29 -8.96
CA ALA A 132 16.18 -23.29 -9.36
C ALA A 132 14.76 -22.73 -9.47
N ALA A 133 14.42 -21.69 -8.68
CA ALA A 133 13.12 -21.04 -8.77
C ALA A 133 12.93 -20.36 -10.13
N PHE A 134 13.93 -19.58 -10.57
CA PHE A 134 13.90 -18.94 -11.88
C PHE A 134 13.81 -19.95 -13.03
N ASP A 135 14.65 -20.99 -13.01
CA ASP A 135 14.64 -22.03 -14.03
C ASP A 135 13.27 -22.70 -14.13
N ARG A 136 12.64 -23.00 -12.98
CA ARG A 136 11.32 -23.60 -12.90
C ARG A 136 10.23 -22.67 -13.44
N ILE A 137 10.27 -21.38 -13.09
CA ILE A 137 9.32 -20.36 -13.59
C ILE A 137 9.44 -20.21 -15.10
N VAL A 138 10.65 -20.14 -15.64
CA VAL A 138 10.92 -20.02 -17.08
C VAL A 138 10.41 -21.25 -17.85
N GLU A 139 10.68 -22.46 -17.33
CA GLU A 139 10.14 -23.69 -17.91
C GLU A 139 8.61 -23.69 -17.88
N TYR A 140 8.02 -23.29 -16.74
CA TYR A 140 6.58 -23.24 -16.56
C TYR A 140 5.90 -22.28 -17.54
N ALA A 141 6.43 -21.07 -17.68
CA ALA A 141 5.95 -20.07 -18.63
C ALA A 141 6.05 -20.58 -20.07
N ARG A 142 7.19 -21.18 -20.44
CA ARG A 142 7.41 -21.72 -21.79
C ARG A 142 6.42 -22.84 -22.12
N ASN A 143 6.21 -23.77 -21.19
CA ASN A 143 5.28 -24.89 -21.38
C ASN A 143 3.82 -24.44 -21.48
N SER A 144 3.49 -23.33 -20.82
CA SER A 144 2.14 -22.76 -20.80
C SER A 144 1.90 -21.74 -21.93
N GLY A 145 2.94 -21.36 -22.68
CA GLY A 145 2.85 -20.33 -23.72
C GLY A 145 2.71 -18.89 -23.18
N GLY A 146 2.89 -18.70 -21.88
CA GLY A 146 2.80 -17.41 -21.18
C GLY A 146 2.67 -17.58 -19.67
N LEU A 147 2.70 -16.48 -18.92
CA LEU A 147 2.56 -16.45 -17.46
C LEU A 147 1.94 -15.12 -16.99
N LEU A 148 1.06 -15.16 -16.00
CA LEU A 148 0.72 -13.98 -15.19
C LEU A 148 1.55 -13.95 -13.91
N ILE A 149 1.90 -12.75 -13.44
CA ILE A 149 2.49 -12.53 -12.13
C ILE A 149 1.49 -11.71 -11.31
N GLU A 150 1.04 -12.26 -10.20
CA GLU A 150 0.15 -11.60 -9.24
C GLU A 150 0.89 -11.33 -7.92
N PRO A 151 1.52 -10.16 -7.78
CA PRO A 151 2.25 -9.81 -6.59
C PRO A 151 1.32 -9.23 -5.51
N TYR A 152 1.81 -9.15 -4.28
CA TYR A 152 1.19 -8.29 -3.26
C TYR A 152 1.37 -6.79 -3.56
N MET A 153 2.55 -6.39 -4.04
CA MET A 153 2.86 -5.01 -4.45
C MET A 153 3.53 -4.99 -5.82
N GLY A 154 3.09 -4.09 -6.69
CA GLY A 154 3.68 -3.88 -8.03
C GLY A 154 4.98 -3.08 -8.00
N ILE A 155 5.96 -3.47 -7.18
CA ILE A 155 7.28 -2.83 -7.07
C ILE A 155 8.18 -3.17 -8.27
N GLU A 156 9.25 -2.40 -8.46
CA GLU A 156 10.17 -2.47 -9.60
C GLU A 156 10.74 -3.88 -9.82
N SER A 157 11.11 -4.60 -8.76
CA SER A 157 11.64 -5.97 -8.85
C SER A 157 10.64 -6.97 -9.46
N VAL A 158 9.34 -6.76 -9.27
CA VAL A 158 8.29 -7.59 -9.89
C VAL A 158 8.26 -7.38 -11.41
N TRP A 159 8.36 -6.14 -11.85
CA TRP A 159 8.41 -5.80 -13.27
C TRP A 159 9.70 -6.27 -13.92
N GLN A 160 10.82 -6.21 -13.19
CA GLN A 160 12.08 -6.79 -13.63
C GLN A 160 11.97 -8.32 -13.78
N LEU A 161 11.36 -9.02 -12.81
CA LEU A 161 11.09 -10.45 -12.91
C LEU A 161 10.26 -10.78 -14.16
N ALA A 162 9.19 -10.03 -14.44
CA ALA A 162 8.37 -10.25 -15.63
C ALA A 162 9.18 -10.13 -16.92
N SER A 163 10.02 -9.08 -17.03
CA SER A 163 10.91 -8.89 -18.17
C SER A 163 11.90 -10.04 -18.31
N SER A 164 12.57 -10.44 -17.23
CA SER A 164 13.58 -11.50 -17.25
C SER A 164 13.00 -12.88 -17.60
N VAL A 165 11.83 -13.22 -17.06
CA VAL A 165 11.15 -14.48 -17.41
C VAL A 165 10.68 -14.44 -18.86
N SER A 166 10.12 -13.31 -19.32
CA SER A 166 9.65 -13.18 -20.70
C SER A 166 10.80 -13.35 -21.70
N GLU A 167 11.95 -12.72 -21.45
CA GLU A 167 13.14 -12.86 -22.28
C GLU A 167 13.67 -14.30 -22.31
N ALA A 168 13.80 -14.93 -21.14
CA ALA A 168 14.35 -16.28 -21.03
C ALA A 168 13.40 -17.38 -21.55
N ALA A 169 12.09 -17.20 -21.38
CA ALA A 169 11.09 -18.16 -21.83
C ALA A 169 10.70 -17.97 -23.30
N GLY A 170 10.87 -16.76 -23.84
CA GLY A 170 10.46 -16.39 -25.20
C GLY A 170 8.94 -16.31 -25.37
N VAL A 171 8.21 -16.06 -24.28
CA VAL A 171 6.74 -16.00 -24.25
C VAL A 171 6.27 -14.77 -23.48
N PRO A 172 5.01 -14.33 -23.66
CA PRO A 172 4.49 -13.19 -22.91
C PRO A 172 4.40 -13.46 -21.41
N VAL A 173 4.87 -12.50 -20.61
CA VAL A 173 4.69 -12.48 -19.15
C VAL A 173 4.10 -11.13 -18.79
N GLU A 174 2.99 -11.15 -18.05
CA GLU A 174 2.26 -9.93 -17.67
C GLU A 174 2.09 -9.85 -16.15
N VAL A 175 2.04 -8.63 -15.62
CA VAL A 175 1.91 -8.34 -14.19
C VAL A 175 0.51 -7.82 -13.91
N VAL A 176 -0.16 -8.45 -12.94
CA VAL A 176 -1.48 -8.08 -12.43
C VAL A 176 -1.29 -7.11 -11.25
N ALA A 177 -0.78 -5.92 -11.54
CA ALA A 177 -0.55 -4.87 -10.54
C ALA A 177 -0.53 -3.47 -11.18
N PRO A 178 -0.77 -2.39 -10.40
CA PRO A 178 -0.40 -1.06 -10.84
C PRO A 178 1.12 -0.96 -11.08
N PHE A 179 1.54 -0.05 -11.97
CA PHE A 179 2.96 0.30 -12.13
C PHE A 179 3.53 0.87 -10.83
N PRO A 180 4.86 0.77 -10.61
CA PRO A 180 5.48 1.16 -9.35
C PRO A 180 5.14 2.60 -8.94
N GLU A 181 5.13 3.56 -9.86
CA GLU A 181 4.86 4.97 -9.56
C GLU A 181 3.42 5.20 -9.08
N VAL A 182 2.46 4.46 -9.63
CA VAL A 182 1.07 4.49 -9.16
C VAL A 182 0.98 3.91 -7.75
N MET A 183 1.65 2.77 -7.53
CA MET A 183 1.67 2.10 -6.24
C MET A 183 2.34 2.98 -5.17
N TRP A 184 3.48 3.61 -5.49
CA TRP A 184 4.19 4.51 -4.59
C TRP A 184 3.38 5.78 -4.29
N ALA A 185 2.71 6.36 -5.29
CA ALA A 185 1.82 7.49 -5.06
C ALA A 185 0.66 7.15 -4.12
N ALA A 186 0.06 5.96 -4.27
CA ALA A 186 -1.01 5.49 -3.39
C ALA A 186 -0.53 5.21 -1.94
N ASN A 187 0.75 4.89 -1.75
CA ASN A 187 1.36 4.62 -0.45
C ASN A 187 2.09 5.84 0.16
N ASP A 188 2.10 6.97 -0.53
CA ASP A 188 2.71 8.21 -0.08
C ASP A 188 1.62 9.15 0.46
N LYS A 189 1.61 9.37 1.79
CA LYS A 189 0.57 10.18 2.44
C LYS A 189 0.51 11.62 1.91
N VAL A 190 1.62 12.19 1.43
CA VAL A 190 1.63 13.55 0.88
C VAL A 190 0.93 13.56 -0.48
N LEU A 191 1.32 12.63 -1.35
CA LEU A 191 0.77 12.52 -2.70
C LEU A 191 -0.71 12.11 -2.68
N LEU A 192 -1.09 11.18 -1.81
CA LEU A 192 -2.48 10.80 -1.62
C LEU A 192 -3.33 11.97 -1.11
N THR A 193 -2.81 12.76 -0.16
CA THR A 193 -3.52 13.96 0.34
C THR A 193 -3.71 14.99 -0.77
N GLU A 194 -2.68 15.22 -1.60
CA GLU A 194 -2.79 16.12 -2.77
C GLU A 194 -3.88 15.63 -3.73
N LEU A 195 -3.90 14.33 -4.05
CA LEU A 195 -4.89 13.77 -4.95
C LEU A 195 -6.32 13.86 -4.38
N VAL A 196 -6.51 13.60 -3.08
CA VAL A 196 -7.82 13.75 -2.41
C VAL A 196 -8.26 15.22 -2.45
N ALA A 197 -7.37 16.17 -2.16
CA ALA A 197 -7.70 17.60 -2.23
C ALA A 197 -8.12 18.03 -3.64
N LEU A 198 -7.48 17.49 -4.67
CA LEU A 198 -7.78 17.78 -6.08
C LEU A 198 -9.08 17.13 -6.59
N THR A 199 -9.52 16.02 -5.98
CA THR A 199 -10.63 15.21 -6.52
C THR A 199 -11.87 15.21 -5.64
N ALA A 200 -11.71 15.02 -4.34
CA ALA A 200 -12.79 14.98 -3.36
C ALA A 200 -12.97 16.31 -2.62
N GLY A 201 -11.94 17.16 -2.60
CA GLY A 201 -11.94 18.45 -1.92
C GLY A 201 -11.19 18.44 -0.59
N SER A 202 -10.59 19.57 -0.23
CA SER A 202 -9.73 19.73 0.95
C SER A 202 -10.48 19.61 2.28
N GLU A 203 -11.81 19.58 2.28
CA GLU A 203 -12.62 19.34 3.48
C GLU A 203 -12.65 17.86 3.90
N ASN A 204 -12.18 16.95 3.05
CA ASN A 204 -12.13 15.51 3.34
C ASN A 204 -10.74 15.04 3.79
N ILE A 205 -9.83 15.98 4.09
CA ILE A 205 -8.50 15.72 4.62
C ILE A 205 -8.37 16.33 6.02
N VAL A 206 -7.67 15.63 6.91
CA VAL A 206 -7.30 16.20 8.21
C VAL A 206 -6.34 17.37 8.00
N GLU A 207 -6.36 18.32 8.92
CA GLU A 207 -5.48 19.48 8.82
C GLU A 207 -4.01 19.04 8.92
N LEU A 208 -3.24 19.29 7.87
CA LEU A 208 -1.85 18.86 7.79
C LEU A 208 -0.98 19.79 6.94
N ASN A 209 0.33 19.73 7.18
CA ASN A 209 1.36 20.38 6.39
C ASN A 209 2.53 19.42 6.20
N ALA A 210 3.13 19.41 5.01
CA ALA A 210 4.28 18.58 4.68
C ALA A 210 5.51 19.45 4.35
N THR A 211 6.61 19.21 5.05
CA THR A 211 7.89 19.93 4.85
C THR A 211 9.05 18.97 5.10
N CYS A 212 10.24 19.31 4.63
CA CYS A 212 11.49 18.61 4.97
C CYS A 212 12.38 19.42 5.93
N GLN A 213 11.91 20.57 6.42
CA GLN A 213 12.67 21.45 7.31
C GLN A 213 12.12 21.35 8.74
N ILE A 214 12.99 21.03 9.71
CA ILE A 214 12.61 20.78 11.10
C ILE A 214 11.93 22.01 11.72
N GLU A 215 12.46 23.21 11.46
CA GLU A 215 11.92 24.45 12.00
C GLU A 215 10.50 24.71 11.51
N GLU A 216 10.21 24.41 10.25
CA GLU A 216 8.86 24.53 9.69
C GLU A 216 7.92 23.46 10.27
N MET A 217 8.40 22.23 10.51
CA MET A 217 7.62 21.20 11.19
C MET A 217 7.20 21.68 12.59
N VAL A 218 8.14 22.28 13.33
CA VAL A 218 7.89 22.83 14.67
C VAL A 218 6.86 23.96 14.61
N ASP A 219 6.96 24.87 13.64
CA ASP A 219 5.96 25.92 13.42
C ASP A 219 4.57 25.34 13.16
N HIS A 220 4.48 24.30 12.34
CA HIS A 220 3.22 23.61 12.06
C HIS A 220 2.65 22.92 13.32
N LEU A 221 3.48 22.19 14.07
CA LEU A 221 3.05 21.54 15.32
C LEU A 221 2.57 22.55 16.36
N GLN A 222 3.30 23.65 16.56
CA GLN A 222 2.91 24.71 17.50
C GLN A 222 1.62 25.44 17.08
N ARG A 223 1.38 25.55 15.77
CA ARG A 223 0.15 26.12 15.24
C ARG A 223 -1.03 25.19 15.44
N LEU A 224 -0.88 23.92 15.08
CA LEU A 224 -1.90 22.87 15.23
C LEU A 224 -2.22 22.61 16.71
N SER A 225 -1.22 22.62 17.59
CA SER A 225 -1.43 22.33 19.02
C SER A 225 -2.34 23.34 19.71
N LYS A 226 -2.50 24.56 19.18
CA LYS A 226 -3.44 25.57 19.69
C LYS A 226 -4.91 25.23 19.39
N GLN A 227 -5.17 24.34 18.44
CA GLN A 227 -6.51 24.05 17.94
C GLN A 227 -6.95 22.62 18.26
N PHE A 228 -6.01 21.67 18.27
CA PHE A 228 -6.29 20.25 18.48
C PHE A 228 -5.77 19.78 19.84
N GLN A 229 -6.32 18.70 20.39
CA GLN A 229 -5.84 18.12 21.65
C GLN A 229 -4.53 17.35 21.49
N ARG A 230 -4.34 16.76 20.31
CA ARG A 230 -3.16 15.97 19.94
C ARG A 230 -2.72 16.36 18.54
N VAL A 231 -1.41 16.27 18.30
CA VAL A 231 -0.77 16.51 17.01
C VAL A 231 0.24 15.42 16.75
N ALA A 232 0.52 15.13 15.49
CA ALA A 232 1.45 14.08 15.13
C ALA A 232 2.40 14.50 14.02
N ILE A 233 3.57 13.87 13.98
CA ILE A 233 4.39 13.80 12.77
C ILE A 233 4.27 12.42 12.15
N LYS A 234 4.23 12.36 10.81
CA LYS A 234 4.09 11.11 10.05
C LYS A 234 5.03 11.09 8.85
N ARG A 235 5.74 9.98 8.65
CA ARG A 235 6.51 9.72 7.43
C ARG A 235 5.57 9.40 6.26
N PRO A 236 5.86 9.89 5.04
CA PRO A 236 4.99 9.71 3.88
C PRO A 236 4.80 8.23 3.54
N ARG A 237 5.92 7.48 3.43
CA ARG A 237 5.96 6.10 2.98
C ARG A 237 6.42 5.15 4.08
N CYS A 238 5.58 5.01 5.11
CA CYS A 238 5.81 4.04 6.17
C CYS A 238 4.50 3.36 6.54
N ALA A 239 4.58 2.06 6.83
CA ALA A 239 3.44 1.25 7.25
C ALA A 239 3.25 1.31 8.77
N SER A 240 1.99 1.22 9.20
CA SER A 240 1.60 1.16 10.60
C SER A 240 2.09 2.38 11.44
N ALA A 241 2.26 2.18 12.74
CA ALA A 241 2.68 3.20 13.70
C ALA A 241 4.18 3.56 13.62
N MET A 242 5.02 2.75 12.95
CA MET A 242 6.49 2.88 12.98
C MET A 242 7.01 4.20 12.38
N GLY A 243 6.23 4.83 11.50
CA GLY A 243 6.56 6.13 10.94
C GLY A 243 5.79 7.30 11.55
N ASN A 244 5.16 7.12 12.72
CA ASN A 244 4.32 8.14 13.35
C ASN A 244 4.80 8.44 14.77
N ALA A 245 4.75 9.70 15.18
CA ALA A 245 4.90 10.10 16.57
C ALA A 245 3.77 11.02 16.95
N LEU A 246 3.19 10.76 18.12
CA LEU A 246 2.04 11.45 18.66
C LEU A 246 2.47 12.30 19.85
N PHE A 247 2.04 13.55 19.86
CA PHE A 247 2.30 14.51 20.93
C PHE A 247 0.98 15.02 21.48
N THR A 248 0.93 15.23 22.79
CA THR A 248 -0.18 16.00 23.36
C THR A 248 0.06 17.48 23.09
N SER A 249 -1.00 18.23 22.84
CA SER A 249 -0.86 19.68 22.65
C SER A 249 -0.36 20.38 23.92
N ALA A 250 -0.70 19.86 25.10
CA ALA A 250 -0.18 20.38 26.37
C ALA A 250 1.34 20.26 26.47
N GLU A 251 1.90 19.12 26.03
CA GLU A 251 3.34 18.91 25.95
C GLU A 251 4.00 19.94 25.02
N ILE A 252 3.55 20.04 23.77
CA ILE A 252 4.11 20.98 22.78
C ILE A 252 4.01 22.44 23.25
N GLN A 253 2.91 22.81 23.90
CA GLN A 253 2.71 24.19 24.39
C GLN A 253 3.51 24.52 25.65
N SER A 254 3.93 23.52 26.42
CA SER A 254 4.71 23.71 27.64
C SER A 254 6.21 23.93 27.39
N LEU A 255 6.70 23.51 26.22
CA LEU A 255 8.10 23.55 25.82
C LEU A 255 8.47 24.87 25.12
N SER A 256 9.71 25.31 25.27
CA SER A 256 10.29 26.35 24.43
C SER A 256 10.42 25.87 22.98
N ARG A 257 10.61 26.80 22.04
CA ARG A 257 10.83 26.42 20.64
C ARG A 257 12.05 25.51 20.48
N GLU A 258 13.15 25.82 21.16
CA GLU A 258 14.38 25.02 21.12
C GLU A 258 14.16 23.61 21.66
N GLU A 259 13.35 23.46 22.71
CA GLU A 259 12.98 22.16 23.26
C GLU A 259 12.10 21.34 22.31
N VAL A 260 11.14 21.99 21.62
CA VAL A 260 10.34 21.30 20.58
C VAL A 260 11.21 20.90 19.38
N ILE A 261 12.16 21.75 18.96
CA ILE A 261 13.13 21.40 17.91
C ILE A 261 13.92 20.16 18.32
N ALA A 262 14.53 20.16 19.50
CA ALA A 262 15.31 19.03 19.98
C ALA A 262 14.49 17.74 20.02
N LYS A 263 13.25 17.83 20.51
CA LYS A 263 12.33 16.69 20.56
C LYS A 263 11.96 16.16 19.17
N VAL A 264 11.62 17.05 18.24
CA VAL A 264 11.30 16.65 16.86
C VAL A 264 12.51 16.02 16.19
N THR A 265 13.71 16.57 16.36
CA THR A 265 14.95 15.99 15.83
C THR A 265 15.19 14.59 16.37
N GLU A 266 15.13 14.39 17.69
CA GLU A 266 15.30 13.07 18.32
C GLU A 266 14.27 12.07 17.77
N THR A 267 13.01 12.47 17.65
CA THR A 267 11.96 11.62 17.07
C THR A 267 12.24 11.26 15.60
N LEU A 268 12.73 12.20 14.80
CA LEU A 268 13.06 11.94 13.39
C LEU A 268 14.28 11.01 13.25
N GLU A 269 15.26 11.12 14.15
CA GLU A 269 16.39 10.19 14.24
C GLU A 269 15.93 8.78 14.58
N GLU A 270 15.01 8.62 15.55
CA GLU A 270 14.40 7.34 15.91
C GLU A 270 13.60 6.71 14.77
N MET A 271 12.97 7.54 13.93
CA MET A 271 12.25 7.10 12.72
C MET A 271 13.15 6.84 11.51
N GLU A 272 14.47 6.91 11.68
CA GLU A 272 15.47 6.86 10.61
C GLU A 272 15.09 7.76 9.43
N TRP A 273 14.69 9.01 9.72
CA TRP A 273 14.27 9.96 8.72
C TRP A 273 15.41 10.27 7.74
N PRO A 274 15.26 9.99 6.43
CA PRO A 274 16.25 10.32 5.44
C PRO A 274 16.31 11.83 5.23
N GLU A 275 17.53 12.37 5.11
CA GLU A 275 17.73 13.78 4.80
C GLU A 275 16.96 14.17 3.53
N GLY A 276 16.13 15.22 3.64
CA GLY A 276 15.37 15.76 2.51
C GLY A 276 14.01 15.09 2.25
N GLU A 277 13.67 13.99 2.94
CA GLU A 277 12.31 13.42 2.84
C GLU A 277 11.31 14.37 3.51
N LYS A 278 10.12 14.57 2.91
CA LYS A 278 9.05 15.33 3.57
C LYS A 278 8.52 14.55 4.77
N VAL A 279 8.08 15.26 5.80
CA VAL A 279 7.33 14.71 6.95
C VAL A 279 6.06 15.53 7.11
N LEU A 280 4.96 14.85 7.41
CA LEU A 280 3.66 15.48 7.64
C LEU A 280 3.55 15.86 9.11
N ALA A 281 3.38 17.14 9.43
CA ALA A 281 2.83 17.58 10.70
C ALA A 281 1.31 17.68 10.54
N CYS A 282 0.54 16.96 11.37
CA CYS A 282 -0.91 16.85 11.22
C CYS A 282 -1.65 16.92 12.55
N ALA A 283 -2.90 17.37 12.47
CA ALA A 283 -3.87 17.21 13.54
C ALA A 283 -4.12 15.72 13.80
N TRP A 284 -4.24 15.36 15.08
CA TRP A 284 -4.70 14.04 15.48
C TRP A 284 -6.10 14.17 16.07
N GLU A 285 -7.10 13.83 15.28
CA GLU A 285 -8.50 13.87 15.68
C GLU A 285 -8.90 12.58 16.41
N GLU A 286 -9.75 12.73 17.44
CA GLU A 286 -10.36 11.58 18.09
C GLU A 286 -11.44 10.98 17.19
N ALA A 287 -11.35 9.69 16.91
CA ALA A 287 -12.34 8.95 16.14
C ALA A 287 -12.76 7.69 16.91
N ASP A 288 -14.07 7.46 16.98
CA ASP A 288 -14.64 6.26 17.60
C ASP A 288 -14.44 5.01 16.73
N HIS A 289 -14.22 5.20 15.43
CA HIS A 289 -14.08 4.15 14.43
C HIS A 289 -12.96 4.47 13.42
N SER A 290 -12.31 3.42 12.91
CA SER A 290 -11.35 3.49 11.81
C SER A 290 -11.76 2.54 10.68
N PRO A 291 -12.77 2.93 9.85
CA PRO A 291 -13.21 2.10 8.75
C PRO A 291 -12.18 2.10 7.61
N SER A 292 -12.02 0.96 6.97
CA SER A 292 -11.28 0.81 5.71
C SER A 292 -12.18 0.18 4.66
N THR A 293 -12.14 0.71 3.44
CA THR A 293 -12.81 0.11 2.29
C THR A 293 -11.79 -0.60 1.41
N GLN A 294 -12.06 -1.86 1.09
CA GLN A 294 -11.27 -2.62 0.13
C GLN A 294 -11.96 -2.57 -1.23
N TRP A 295 -11.21 -2.12 -2.24
CA TRP A 295 -11.69 -1.99 -3.60
C TRP A 295 -10.94 -2.92 -4.54
N TRP A 296 -11.66 -3.48 -5.49
CA TRP A 296 -11.08 -4.05 -6.70
C TRP A 296 -11.27 -3.08 -7.86
N ILE A 297 -10.16 -2.70 -8.49
CA ILE A 297 -10.15 -1.82 -9.67
C ILE A 297 -9.75 -2.68 -10.87
N PRO A 298 -10.68 -3.01 -11.78
CA PRO A 298 -10.34 -3.81 -12.96
C PRO A 298 -9.52 -3.00 -13.98
N PRO A 299 -8.83 -3.67 -14.92
CA PRO A 299 -8.22 -2.99 -16.05
C PRO A 299 -9.22 -2.12 -16.81
N LYS A 300 -8.71 -1.07 -17.47
CA LYS A 300 -9.55 -0.12 -18.20
C LYS A 300 -10.41 -0.84 -19.24
N GLY A 301 -11.73 -0.66 -19.16
CA GLY A 301 -12.70 -1.28 -20.07
C GLY A 301 -13.23 -2.64 -19.62
N MET A 302 -12.73 -3.20 -18.51
CA MET A 302 -13.13 -4.52 -17.98
C MET A 302 -14.19 -4.43 -16.86
N GLY A 303 -14.95 -3.34 -16.81
CA GLY A 303 -16.00 -3.10 -15.81
C GLY A 303 -15.71 -1.91 -14.90
N ALA A 304 -16.62 -1.66 -13.97
CA ALA A 304 -16.47 -0.62 -12.96
C ALA A 304 -15.67 -1.14 -11.75
N PRO A 305 -14.97 -0.26 -11.00
CA PRO A 305 -14.46 -0.61 -9.67
C PRO A 305 -15.59 -1.16 -8.78
N ARG A 306 -15.26 -2.13 -7.94
CA ARG A 306 -16.21 -2.71 -6.96
C ARG A 306 -15.63 -2.64 -5.56
N ILE A 307 -16.51 -2.48 -4.57
CA ILE A 307 -16.16 -2.59 -3.15
C ILE A 307 -16.28 -4.08 -2.79
N ASP A 308 -15.17 -4.70 -2.39
CA ASP A 308 -15.14 -6.10 -1.95
C ASP A 308 -15.42 -6.23 -0.45
N GLY A 309 -15.20 -5.16 0.32
CA GLY A 309 -15.57 -5.14 1.73
C GLY A 309 -15.32 -3.80 2.42
N ILE A 310 -16.02 -3.60 3.53
CA ILE A 310 -15.78 -2.52 4.49
C ILE A 310 -15.41 -3.18 5.80
N TYR A 311 -14.28 -2.78 6.37
CA TYR A 311 -13.70 -3.38 7.56
C TYR A 311 -13.46 -2.33 8.63
N GLU A 312 -13.57 -2.71 9.89
CA GLU A 312 -13.08 -1.92 11.02
C GLU A 312 -11.69 -2.42 11.42
N GLN A 313 -10.76 -1.49 11.56
CA GLN A 313 -9.42 -1.81 12.06
C GLN A 313 -9.45 -2.02 13.58
N LEU A 314 -8.84 -3.11 14.04
CA LEU A 314 -8.63 -3.39 15.45
C LEU A 314 -7.30 -2.78 15.87
N LEU A 315 -7.37 -1.74 16.71
CA LEU A 315 -6.22 -0.97 17.17
C LEU A 315 -6.02 -1.19 18.67
N HIS A 316 -4.77 -1.26 19.12
CA HIS A 316 -4.41 -1.49 20.53
C HIS A 316 -3.41 -0.48 21.05
N GLY A 317 -3.63 -0.02 22.29
CA GLY A 317 -2.79 0.97 22.96
C GLY A 317 -2.97 2.40 22.43
N ASP A 318 -2.31 3.35 23.10
CA ASP A 318 -2.42 4.79 22.77
C ASP A 318 -1.82 5.13 21.39
N GLU A 319 -0.85 4.33 20.96
CA GLU A 319 -0.21 4.41 19.63
C GLU A 319 -1.07 3.80 18.52
N CYS A 320 -2.23 3.21 18.87
CA CYS A 320 -3.16 2.59 17.94
C CYS A 320 -2.50 1.51 17.06
N ILE A 321 -1.76 0.58 17.68
CA ILE A 321 -1.08 -0.51 16.98
C ILE A 321 -2.11 -1.41 16.29
N PHE A 322 -1.92 -1.65 15.00
CA PHE A 322 -2.81 -2.50 14.21
C PHE A 322 -2.69 -3.98 14.59
N LEU A 323 -3.80 -4.59 15.01
CA LEU A 323 -3.88 -6.02 15.36
C LEU A 323 -4.53 -6.87 14.27
N GLY A 324 -5.24 -6.25 13.33
CA GLY A 324 -6.04 -6.94 12.33
C GLY A 324 -7.30 -6.15 12.00
N SER A 325 -8.20 -6.77 11.26
CA SER A 325 -9.47 -6.16 10.88
C SER A 325 -10.63 -7.13 11.05
N ARG A 326 -11.84 -6.59 11.17
CA ARG A 326 -13.09 -7.33 11.18
C ARG A 326 -14.07 -6.69 10.20
N PRO A 327 -15.08 -7.42 9.69
CA PRO A 327 -16.16 -6.81 8.93
C PRO A 327 -16.76 -5.63 9.69
N SER A 328 -17.03 -4.53 8.99
CA SER A 328 -17.58 -3.31 9.60
C SER A 328 -18.96 -3.55 10.18
N THR A 329 -19.20 -2.96 11.35
CA THR A 329 -20.52 -2.95 12.02
C THR A 329 -21.22 -1.59 11.93
N LEU A 330 -20.64 -0.65 11.18
CA LEU A 330 -21.24 0.66 10.94
C LEU A 330 -22.58 0.50 10.18
N PRO A 331 -23.61 1.29 10.52
CA PRO A 331 -24.91 1.19 9.87
C PRO A 331 -24.81 1.51 8.38
N ASP A 332 -25.60 0.81 7.57
CA ASP A 332 -25.81 1.17 6.16
C ASP A 332 -26.37 2.60 6.11
N VAL A 333 -25.66 3.50 5.46
CA VAL A 333 -26.05 4.92 5.28
C VAL A 333 -26.91 5.06 4.04
#